data_AF-A0AAJ5X7D7-F1
#
_entry.id   AF-A0AAJ5X7D7-F1
#
_cell.length_a   1.000
_cell.length_b   1.000
_cell.length_c   1.000
_cell.angle_alpha   90.00
_cell.angle_beta   90.00
_cell.angle_gamma   90.00
#
_symmetry.space_group_name_H-M   'P 1'
#
loop_
_entity.id
_entity.type
_entity.pdbx_description
1 polymer ?
#
loop_
_entity_poly.entity_id
_entity_poly.type
_entity_poly.pdbx_seq_one_letter_code
_entity_poly.pdbx_strand_id
1 'polypeptide(L)'
;MKHAKLLLLPLFAIALMAEEVPADIHDGGLCIGLGWLTLAPGEQATVSEGPDFAVFYFSKPGEPLYGWGVYGGSAPQVSGNGPVLFERDGITVTRSGFTGVFRGYVAKGSPNSVNHFFGSVFDDKPEDKAVFDRIDFGENGKALCRKGRG
;
A
#
# COMPACT_ATOMS: atom_id res chain seq x y z
N MET A 1 28.32 24.22 -44.26
CA MET A 1 26.84 24.24 -44.34
C MET A 1 26.36 22.99 -45.06
N LYS A 2 25.79 22.02 -44.33
CA LYS A 2 25.02 20.85 -44.82
C LYS A 2 24.43 20.10 -43.61
N HIS A 3 23.09 20.11 -43.53
CA HIS A 3 22.10 19.19 -42.91
C HIS A 3 22.42 18.52 -41.55
N ALA A 4 21.74 18.86 -40.44
CA ALA A 4 20.34 18.57 -40.07
C ALA A 4 20.04 17.06 -39.86
N LYS A 5 19.77 16.68 -38.60
CA LYS A 5 18.59 15.90 -38.15
C LYS A 5 18.69 15.64 -36.64
N LEU A 6 18.19 16.58 -35.85
CA LEU A 6 17.85 16.33 -34.45
C LEU A 6 16.47 15.67 -34.47
N LEU A 7 16.44 14.33 -34.34
CA LEU A 7 15.20 13.59 -34.14
C LEU A 7 14.73 13.85 -32.70
N LEU A 8 13.82 14.82 -32.53
CA LEU A 8 12.92 14.84 -31.40
C LEU A 8 11.93 13.67 -31.58
N LEU A 9 12.16 12.58 -30.87
CA LEU A 9 11.12 11.60 -30.61
C LEU A 9 10.13 12.20 -29.60
N PRO A 10 8.82 12.21 -29.88
CA PRO A 10 7.84 12.61 -28.89
C PRO A 10 7.81 11.56 -27.77
N LEU A 11 8.00 12.03 -26.53
CA LEU A 11 7.63 11.29 -25.33
C LEU A 11 6.15 10.89 -25.46
N PHE A 12 5.88 9.64 -25.81
CA PHE A 12 4.60 9.02 -25.48
C PHE A 12 4.65 8.65 -23.98
N ALA A 13 4.49 9.66 -23.12
CA ALA A 13 4.10 9.44 -21.75
C ALA A 13 2.60 9.12 -21.77
N ILE A 14 2.26 7.85 -21.97
CA ILE A 14 0.97 7.33 -21.52
C ILE A 14 1.06 7.32 -19.99
N ALA A 15 0.79 8.46 -19.38
CA ALA A 15 0.49 8.51 -17.97
C ALA A 15 -0.86 7.81 -17.82
N LEU A 16 -0.81 6.53 -17.45
CA LEU A 16 -1.97 5.79 -17.00
C LEU A 16 -2.47 6.53 -15.75
N MET A 17 -3.43 7.44 -15.92
CA MET A 17 -4.11 8.08 -14.80
C MET A 17 -4.90 6.98 -14.12
N ALA A 18 -4.35 6.40 -13.07
CA ALA A 18 -5.09 5.48 -12.24
C ALA A 18 -6.24 6.26 -11.61
N GLU A 19 -7.47 5.95 -12.01
CA GLU A 19 -8.67 6.64 -11.54
C GLU A 19 -8.86 6.33 -10.05
N GLU A 20 -8.96 7.38 -9.23
CA GLU A 20 -9.29 7.24 -7.81
C GLU A 20 -10.80 7.04 -7.67
N VAL A 21 -11.20 5.88 -7.15
CA VAL A 21 -12.60 5.54 -6.87
C VAL A 21 -12.83 5.47 -5.35
N PRO A 22 -14.04 5.68 -4.83
CA PRO A 22 -14.34 5.43 -3.42
C PRO A 22 -13.96 4.00 -3.04
N ALA A 23 -13.28 3.82 -1.90
CA ALA A 23 -12.98 2.47 -1.42
C ALA A 23 -14.28 1.81 -0.90
N ASP A 24 -14.40 0.49 -1.05
CA ASP A 24 -15.48 -0.27 -0.43
C ASP A 24 -15.29 -0.32 1.09
N ILE A 25 -16.00 0.56 1.77
CA ILE A 25 -15.97 0.69 3.23
C ILE A 25 -17.19 -0.02 3.80
N HIS A 26 -16.95 -0.96 4.71
CA HIS A 26 -18.01 -1.56 5.54
C HIS A 26 -17.55 -1.60 7.00
N ASP A 27 -18.49 -1.55 7.94
CA ASP A 27 -18.22 -1.58 9.38
C ASP A 27 -17.14 -0.56 9.85
N GLY A 28 -17.05 0.59 9.16
CA GLY A 28 -16.07 1.63 9.47
C GLY A 28 -14.63 1.27 9.12
N GLY A 29 -14.40 0.32 8.22
CA GLY A 29 -13.07 -0.09 7.78
C GLY A 29 -13.06 -0.65 6.37
N LEU A 30 -11.90 -1.13 5.96
CA LEU A 30 -11.69 -1.73 4.64
C LEU A 30 -10.56 -2.76 4.65
N CYS A 31 -10.55 -3.60 3.62
CA CYS A 31 -9.53 -4.62 3.43
C CYS A 31 -8.31 -4.12 2.67
N ILE A 32 -7.15 -4.41 3.24
CA ILE A 32 -5.86 -3.95 2.76
C ILE A 32 -4.86 -5.12 2.78
N GLY A 33 -4.87 -5.89 1.69
CA GLY A 33 -4.08 -7.11 1.55
C GLY A 33 -4.54 -8.24 2.47
N LEU A 34 -3.86 -8.42 3.61
CA LEU A 34 -4.01 -9.53 4.58
C LEU A 34 -4.64 -9.05 5.89
N GLY A 35 -4.85 -7.74 6.03
CA GLY A 35 -5.36 -7.15 7.25
C GLY A 35 -6.61 -6.31 6.99
N TRP A 36 -7.34 -6.07 8.07
CA TRP A 36 -8.44 -5.13 8.15
C TRP A 36 -7.93 -3.81 8.71
N LEU A 37 -8.12 -2.70 8.00
CA LEU A 37 -7.90 -1.36 8.57
C LEU A 37 -9.21 -0.80 9.09
N THR A 38 -9.23 -0.40 10.36
CA THR A 38 -10.30 0.45 10.91
C THR A 38 -10.02 1.92 10.60
N LEU A 39 -10.98 2.63 9.99
CA LEU A 39 -10.89 4.06 9.74
C LEU A 39 -11.03 4.85 11.05
N ALA A 40 -10.27 5.93 11.17
CA ALA A 40 -10.44 6.86 12.28
C ALA A 40 -11.76 7.66 12.11
N PRO A 41 -12.35 8.20 13.20
CA PRO A 41 -13.55 9.03 13.09
C PRO A 41 -13.37 10.19 12.10
N GLY A 42 -14.31 10.33 11.15
CA GLY A 42 -14.29 11.38 10.12
C GLY A 42 -13.28 11.16 8.98
N GLU A 43 -12.55 10.04 9.00
CA GLU A 43 -11.65 9.65 7.92
C GLU A 43 -12.42 9.05 6.74
N GLN A 44 -12.04 9.46 5.54
CA GLN A 44 -12.54 8.93 4.28
C GLN A 44 -11.42 8.23 3.53
N ALA A 45 -11.75 7.19 2.78
CA ALA A 45 -10.81 6.46 1.95
C ALA A 45 -11.25 6.43 0.48
N THR A 46 -10.30 6.68 -0.41
CA THR A 46 -10.38 6.37 -1.84
C THR A 46 -9.30 5.36 -2.20
N VAL A 47 -9.49 4.66 -3.31
CA VAL A 47 -8.54 3.69 -3.83
C VAL A 47 -8.24 3.97 -5.28
N SER A 48 -6.96 3.88 -5.63
CA SER A 48 -6.46 3.96 -6.99
C SER A 48 -5.98 2.58 -7.39
N GLU A 49 -6.75 1.92 -8.24
CA GLU A 49 -6.48 0.54 -8.66
C GLU A 49 -5.53 0.53 -9.87
N GLY A 50 -4.40 -0.13 -9.70
CA GLY A 50 -3.47 -0.51 -10.75
C GLY A 50 -3.57 -2.00 -11.06
N PRO A 51 -2.90 -2.49 -12.12
CA PRO A 51 -2.97 -3.89 -12.53
C PRO A 51 -2.45 -4.87 -11.47
N ASP A 52 -1.45 -4.45 -10.67
CA ASP A 52 -0.80 -5.29 -9.66
C ASP A 52 -0.75 -4.65 -8.26
N PHE A 53 -1.31 -3.44 -8.11
CA PHE A 53 -1.26 -2.68 -6.87
C PHE A 53 -2.51 -1.84 -6.70
N ALA A 54 -2.94 -1.65 -5.45
CA ALA A 54 -3.94 -0.67 -5.07
C ALA A 54 -3.27 0.40 -4.21
N VAL A 55 -3.52 1.68 -4.46
CA VAL A 55 -3.11 2.77 -3.55
C VAL A 55 -4.33 3.28 -2.81
N PHE A 56 -4.35 3.12 -1.48
CA PHE A 56 -5.40 3.66 -0.64
C PHE A 56 -5.00 5.06 -0.17
N TYR A 57 -5.86 6.04 -0.40
CA TYR A 57 -5.69 7.42 0.03
C TYR A 57 -6.69 7.75 1.12
N PHE A 58 -6.23 8.47 2.15
CA PHE A 58 -6.98 8.79 3.37
C PHE A 58 -7.00 10.30 3.55
N SER A 59 -8.18 10.81 3.85
CA SER A 59 -8.38 12.23 4.11
C SER A 59 -9.22 12.44 5.35
N LYS A 60 -8.95 13.54 6.05
CA LYS A 60 -9.77 14.08 7.13
C LYS A 60 -9.93 15.58 6.96
N PRO A 61 -11.05 16.17 7.42
CA PRO A 61 -11.23 17.62 7.39
C PRO A 61 -10.08 18.34 8.11
N GLY A 62 -9.35 19.20 7.38
CA GLY A 62 -8.25 19.99 7.93
C GLY A 62 -6.90 19.28 8.02
N GLU A 63 -6.78 18.02 7.57
CA GLU A 63 -5.52 17.28 7.53
C GLU A 63 -5.05 17.04 6.09
N PRO A 64 -3.72 16.98 5.83
CA PRO A 64 -3.20 16.59 4.54
C PRO A 64 -3.66 15.17 4.14
N LEU A 65 -3.87 14.98 2.84
CA LEU A 65 -4.03 13.65 2.27
C LEU A 65 -2.79 12.80 2.56
N TYR A 66 -2.99 11.57 3.02
CA TYR A 66 -1.93 10.60 3.17
C TYR A 66 -2.36 9.28 2.54
N GLY A 67 -1.42 8.48 2.04
CA GLY A 67 -1.76 7.29 1.28
C GLY A 67 -0.73 6.20 1.38
N TRP A 68 -1.20 4.96 1.22
CA TRP A 68 -0.41 3.75 1.30
C TRP A 68 -0.95 2.75 0.30
N GLY A 69 -0.04 2.23 -0.50
CA GLY A 69 -0.36 1.19 -1.45
C GLY A 69 -0.15 -0.19 -0.88
N VAL A 70 -0.93 -1.13 -1.38
CA VAL A 70 -0.79 -2.55 -1.19
C VAL A 70 -0.62 -3.16 -2.55
N TYR A 71 0.44 -3.92 -2.74
CA TYR A 71 0.61 -4.74 -3.93
C TYR A 71 0.02 -6.11 -3.69
N GLY A 72 -0.88 -6.52 -4.58
CA GLY A 72 -1.47 -7.85 -4.59
C GLY A 72 -0.67 -8.74 -5.53
N GLY A 73 0.07 -9.70 -4.97
CA GLY A 73 0.75 -10.73 -5.77
C GLY A 73 2.16 -11.07 -5.29
N SER A 74 2.75 -12.06 -5.94
CA SER A 74 4.14 -12.48 -5.73
C SER A 74 5.07 -11.48 -6.40
N ALA A 75 5.37 -10.32 -5.80
CA ALA A 75 6.46 -9.49 -6.32
C ALA A 75 7.79 -10.26 -6.11
N PRO A 76 8.39 -10.87 -7.14
CA PRO A 76 9.45 -11.88 -6.95
C PRO A 76 10.76 -11.30 -6.42
N GLN A 77 10.85 -9.97 -6.36
CA GLN A 77 12.09 -9.23 -6.12
C GLN A 77 12.09 -8.42 -4.82
N VAL A 78 11.04 -8.52 -4.01
CA VAL A 78 10.95 -7.84 -2.73
C VAL A 78 11.37 -8.79 -1.61
N SER A 79 12.55 -8.55 -1.03
CA SER A 79 13.02 -9.28 0.14
C SER A 79 12.86 -8.44 1.41
N GLY A 80 12.17 -8.99 2.41
CA GLY A 80 12.10 -8.43 3.76
C GLY A 80 13.39 -8.69 4.53
N ASN A 81 14.47 -8.01 4.16
CA ASN A 81 15.81 -8.16 4.73
C ASN A 81 16.25 -6.94 5.57
N GLY A 82 15.38 -5.94 5.73
CA GLY A 82 15.59 -4.83 6.65
C GLY A 82 15.17 -5.16 8.09
N PRO A 83 15.28 -4.19 9.02
CA PRO A 83 14.90 -4.39 10.42
C PRO A 83 13.44 -4.82 10.56
N VAL A 84 13.19 -5.68 11.55
CA VAL A 84 11.85 -6.00 12.04
C VAL A 84 11.28 -4.75 12.71
N LEU A 85 10.06 -4.38 12.34
CA LEU A 85 9.37 -3.20 12.86
C LEU A 85 8.32 -3.59 13.88
N PHE A 86 7.59 -4.68 13.62
CA PHE A 86 6.72 -5.29 14.61
C PHE A 86 6.50 -6.77 14.32
N GLU A 87 6.15 -7.48 15.39
CA GLU A 87 5.66 -8.85 15.37
C GLU A 87 4.35 -8.89 16.17
N ARG A 88 3.26 -9.32 15.54
CA ARG A 88 1.93 -9.36 16.14
C ARG A 88 1.07 -10.40 15.43
N ASP A 89 0.30 -11.17 16.18
CA ASP A 89 -0.66 -12.16 15.64
C ASP A 89 -0.05 -13.16 14.64
N GLY A 90 1.20 -13.57 14.88
CA GLY A 90 1.95 -14.48 13.99
C GLY A 90 2.40 -13.84 12.67
N ILE A 91 2.29 -12.52 12.57
CA ILE A 91 2.73 -11.72 11.41
C ILE A 91 3.97 -10.93 11.80
N THR A 92 5.02 -11.06 10.99
CA THR A 92 6.23 -10.24 11.10
C THR A 92 6.23 -9.22 9.97
N VAL A 93 6.45 -7.95 10.32
CA VAL A 93 6.66 -6.88 9.35
C VAL A 93 8.09 -6.39 9.40
N THR A 94 8.77 -6.49 8.25
CA THR A 94 10.14 -6.02 8.06
C THR A 94 10.18 -4.92 7.03
N ARG A 95 11.12 -3.99 7.18
CA ARG A 95 11.47 -3.06 6.10
C ARG A 95 11.98 -3.86 4.89
N SER A 96 11.36 -3.60 3.73
CA SER A 96 11.82 -4.09 2.44
C SER A 96 13.00 -3.25 1.95
N GLY A 97 14.07 -3.91 1.52
CA GLY A 97 15.15 -3.30 0.76
C GLY A 97 15.21 -3.88 -0.65
N PHE A 98 15.05 -3.05 -1.68
CA PHE A 98 15.54 -3.35 -3.03
C PHE A 98 16.91 -2.70 -3.21
N THR A 99 17.81 -3.29 -4.00
CA THR A 99 19.20 -2.83 -4.23
C THR A 99 19.31 -1.50 -5.01
N GLY A 100 18.34 -0.59 -4.88
CA GLY A 100 18.35 0.69 -5.58
C GLY A 100 17.09 1.57 -5.39
N VAL A 101 16.71 1.88 -4.15
CA VAL A 101 15.73 2.95 -3.81
C VAL A 101 14.25 2.56 -3.82
N PHE A 102 13.89 1.36 -3.36
CA PHE A 102 12.52 1.13 -2.89
C PHE A 102 12.50 0.86 -1.38
N ARG A 103 11.79 1.72 -0.62
CA ARG A 103 11.56 1.59 0.82
C ARG A 103 10.07 1.27 1.00
N GLY A 104 9.77 0.04 1.39
CA GLY A 104 8.41 -0.39 1.70
C GLY A 104 8.44 -1.38 2.86
N TYR A 105 7.32 -2.03 3.14
CA TYR A 105 7.22 -3.03 4.20
C TYR A 105 6.71 -4.36 3.68
N VAL A 106 7.27 -5.44 4.20
CA VAL A 106 6.86 -6.81 3.87
C VAL A 106 6.18 -7.42 5.09
N ALA A 107 4.90 -7.78 4.98
CA ALA A 107 4.23 -8.59 5.99
C ALA A 107 4.23 -10.07 5.58
N LYS A 108 4.70 -10.91 6.49
CA LYS A 108 4.67 -12.37 6.36
C LYS A 108 3.91 -12.97 7.54
N GLY A 109 2.90 -13.79 7.27
CA GLY A 109 2.19 -14.55 8.30
C GLY A 109 1.38 -15.74 7.80
N SER A 110 1.64 -16.19 6.57
CA SER A 110 1.17 -17.49 6.07
C SER A 110 2.17 -18.00 5.01
N PRO A 111 2.37 -19.33 4.87
CA PRO A 111 3.39 -19.91 4.00
C PRO A 111 3.36 -19.45 2.55
N ASN A 112 2.19 -18.99 2.07
CA ASN A 112 1.95 -18.67 0.67
C ASN A 112 1.51 -17.21 0.43
N SER A 113 1.52 -16.35 1.46
CA SER A 113 1.06 -14.98 1.31
C SER A 113 2.09 -13.99 1.84
N VAL A 114 2.51 -13.10 0.94
CA VAL A 114 3.32 -11.94 1.27
C VAL A 114 2.56 -10.72 0.78
N ASN A 115 2.34 -9.76 1.68
CA ASN A 115 1.92 -8.43 1.26
C ASN A 115 3.11 -7.49 1.26
N HIS A 116 3.10 -6.63 0.27
CA HIS A 116 4.01 -5.53 0.19
C HIS A 116 3.23 -4.24 0.33
N PHE A 117 3.61 -3.41 1.29
CA PHE A 117 3.06 -2.07 1.47
C PHE A 117 3.97 -1.07 0.76
N PHE A 118 3.42 -0.38 -0.24
CA PHE A 118 4.06 0.54 -1.17
C PHE A 118 3.45 1.93 -1.02
N GLY A 119 4.03 2.83 -0.24
CA GLY A 119 3.54 4.21 -0.15
C GLY A 119 4.70 5.19 0.00
N SER A 120 4.58 6.33 -0.66
CA SER A 120 5.52 7.47 -0.67
C SER A 120 5.80 8.08 0.71
N VAL A 121 5.18 7.58 1.79
CA VAL A 121 4.97 8.28 3.07
C VAL A 121 5.66 7.60 4.25
N PHE A 122 6.21 6.40 4.06
CA PHE A 122 6.75 5.62 5.18
C PHE A 122 8.24 5.87 5.41
N ASP A 123 8.54 6.98 6.07
CA ASP A 123 9.91 7.34 6.46
C ASP A 123 10.26 7.03 7.91
N ASP A 124 9.53 6.08 8.52
CA ASP A 124 9.69 5.62 9.91
C ASP A 124 9.29 6.69 10.93
N LYS A 125 8.29 7.49 10.56
CA LYS A 125 7.73 8.52 11.42
C LYS A 125 6.59 7.97 12.30
N PRO A 126 6.26 8.63 13.42
CA PRO A 126 5.16 8.21 14.28
C PRO A 126 3.81 8.03 13.56
N GLU A 127 3.54 8.81 12.52
CA GLU A 127 2.29 8.77 11.74
C GLU A 127 2.13 7.43 10.99
N ASP A 128 3.24 6.88 10.50
CA ASP A 128 3.29 5.56 9.86
C ASP A 128 2.83 4.47 10.81
N LYS A 129 3.37 4.53 12.04
CA LYS A 129 3.04 3.59 13.09
C LYS A 129 1.57 3.70 13.51
N ALA A 130 1.01 4.91 13.54
CA ALA A 130 -0.39 5.12 13.88
C ALA A 130 -1.36 4.45 12.88
N VAL A 131 -0.99 4.34 11.60
CA VAL A 131 -1.76 3.55 10.62
C VAL A 131 -1.59 2.06 10.92
N PHE A 132 -0.36 1.56 11.09
CA PHE A 132 -0.11 0.13 11.38
C PHE A 132 -0.80 -0.38 12.64
N ASP A 133 -0.85 0.44 13.70
CA ASP A 133 -1.46 0.07 14.97
C ASP A 133 -2.97 -0.18 14.82
N ARG A 134 -3.63 0.41 13.81
CA ARG A 134 -5.05 0.20 13.49
C ARG A 134 -5.32 -0.98 12.57
N ILE A 135 -4.29 -1.57 11.96
CA ILE A 135 -4.46 -2.75 11.11
C ILE A 135 -4.57 -3.98 12.00
N ASP A 136 -5.64 -4.75 11.82
CA ASP A 136 -5.80 -6.08 12.41
C ASP A 136 -5.35 -7.14 11.40
N PHE A 137 -4.24 -7.84 11.71
CA PHE A 137 -3.69 -8.93 10.89
C PHE A 137 -4.10 -10.32 11.40
N GLY A 138 -4.79 -10.40 12.54
CA GLY A 138 -5.18 -11.63 13.20
C GLY A 138 -6.39 -12.32 12.56
N GLU A 139 -6.89 -13.35 13.22
CA GLU A 139 -8.06 -14.12 12.72
C GLU A 139 -9.32 -13.24 12.58
N ASN A 140 -9.46 -12.22 13.43
CA ASN A 140 -10.54 -11.24 13.35
C ASN A 140 -10.45 -10.41 12.06
N GLY A 141 -9.29 -9.81 11.77
CA GLY A 141 -9.05 -9.10 10.53
C GLY A 141 -9.29 -9.96 9.28
N LYS A 142 -8.82 -11.21 9.29
CA LYS A 142 -9.09 -12.17 8.21
C LYS A 142 -10.57 -12.48 8.05
N ALA A 143 -11.32 -12.64 9.14
CA ALA A 143 -12.75 -12.89 9.10
C ALA A 143 -13.54 -11.68 8.56
N LEU A 144 -13.18 -10.47 8.99
CA LEU A 144 -13.75 -9.23 8.46
C LEU A 144 -13.48 -9.11 6.97
N CYS A 145 -12.26 -9.40 6.54
CA CYS A 145 -11.93 -9.33 5.12
C CYS A 145 -12.57 -10.37 4.22
N ARG A 146 -13.02 -11.49 4.78
CA ARG A 146 -13.87 -12.43 4.04
C ARG A 146 -15.30 -11.91 3.88
N LYS A 147 -15.81 -11.17 4.86
CA LYS A 147 -17.16 -10.58 4.83
C LYS A 147 -17.26 -9.35 3.93
N GLY A 148 -16.15 -8.60 3.80
CA GLY A 148 -16.07 -7.38 3.01
C GLY A 148 -15.98 -7.52 1.50
N ARG A 149 -15.64 -8.71 1.01
CA ARG A 149 -15.62 -9.01 -0.42
C ARG A 149 -17.06 -9.33 -0.87
N GLY A 150 -17.88 -8.28 -0.97
CA GLY A 150 -19.23 -8.31 -1.55
C GLY A 150 -19.20 -8.53 -3.05
#